data_AF-A0A352J0T2-F1
#
_entry.id   AF-A0A352J0T2-F1
#
_cell.length_a   1.000
_cell.length_b   1.000
_cell.length_c   1.000
_cell.angle_alpha   90.00
_cell.angle_beta   90.00
_cell.angle_gamma   90.00
#
_symmetry.space_group_name_H-M   'P 1'
#
loop_
_entity.id
_entity.type
_entity.pdbx_description
1 polymer ?
#
loop_
_entity_poly.entity_id
_entity_poly.type
_entity_poly.pdbx_seq_one_letter_code
_entity_poly.pdbx_strand_id
1 'polypeptide(L)'
;MKLRNLFIVTVLAVTAITTTANAQNYKTAFGARLGYDSGITLKHFFAPASAFEGILSASPRYFQLTGLYEYQQPLPGAPGLDWYVGLGAHLGNV
;
A
#
# COMPACT_ATOMS: atom_id res chain seq x y z
N MET A 1 -35.58 7.57 -28.37
CA MET A 1 -34.22 7.00 -28.19
C MET A 1 -34.31 5.51 -28.44
N LYS A 2 -33.46 4.92 -29.28
CA LYS A 2 -33.60 3.51 -29.73
C LYS A 2 -33.38 2.54 -28.57
N LEU A 3 -34.18 1.48 -28.48
CA LEU A 3 -34.14 0.45 -27.41
C LEU A 3 -32.73 -0.12 -27.16
N ARG A 4 -31.92 -0.23 -28.20
CA ARG A 4 -30.51 -0.64 -28.14
C ARG A 4 -29.66 0.27 -27.25
N ASN A 5 -29.89 1.58 -27.29
CA ASN A 5 -29.11 2.55 -26.50
C ASN A 5 -29.54 2.51 -25.04
N LEU A 6 -30.82 2.23 -24.77
CA LEU A 6 -31.34 2.04 -23.41
C LEU A 6 -30.70 0.81 -22.76
N PHE A 7 -30.61 -0.31 -23.49
CA PHE A 7 -29.98 -1.53 -22.99
C PHE A 7 -28.51 -1.33 -22.63
N ILE A 8 -27.75 -0.63 -23.47
CA ILE A 8 -26.33 -0.34 -23.21
C ILE A 8 -26.18 0.52 -21.95
N VAL A 9 -27.00 1.57 -21.79
CA VAL A 9 -26.95 2.44 -20.60
C VAL A 9 -27.30 1.66 -19.33
N THR A 10 -28.29 0.78 -19.39
CA THR A 10 -28.69 -0.05 -18.24
C THR A 10 -27.58 -1.04 -17.85
N VAL A 11 -26.95 -1.71 -18.83
CA VAL A 11 -25.83 -2.62 -18.55
C VAL A 11 -24.65 -1.86 -17.91
N LEU A 12 -24.31 -0.68 -18.44
CA LEU A 12 -23.22 0.14 -17.90
C LEU A 12 -23.51 0.61 -16.46
N ALA A 13 -24.76 1.01 -16.19
CA ALA A 13 -25.20 1.43 -14.86
C ALA A 13 -25.15 0.27 -13.85
N VAL A 14 -25.54 -0.94 -14.24
CA VAL A 14 -25.49 -2.12 -13.36
C VAL A 14 -24.05 -2.49 -13.02
N THR A 15 -23.11 -2.41 -13.97
CA THR A 15 -21.69 -2.69 -13.70
C THR A 15 -21.02 -1.66 -12.79
N ALA A 16 -21.53 -0.43 -12.73
CA ALA A 16 -20.98 0.61 -11.86
C ALA A 16 -21.43 0.48 -10.39
N ILE A 17 -22.52 -0.25 -10.13
CA ILE A 17 -23.12 -0.38 -8.78
C ILE A 17 -22.56 -1.60 -8.03
N THR A 18 -21.98 -2.58 -8.71
CA THR A 18 -21.56 -3.87 -8.12
C THR A 18 -20.10 -3.92 -7.64
N THR A 19 -19.33 -2.83 -7.77
CA THR A 19 -17.95 -2.78 -7.29
C THR A 19 -17.88 -2.34 -5.83
N THR A 20 -18.30 -3.21 -4.91
CA THR A 20 -17.85 -3.11 -3.51
C THR A 20 -16.35 -3.39 -3.50
N ALA A 21 -15.53 -2.34 -3.39
CA ALA A 21 -14.10 -2.47 -3.19
C ALA A 21 -13.87 -3.22 -1.87
N ASN A 22 -13.60 -4.52 -1.95
CA ASN A 22 -13.04 -5.24 -0.82
C ASN A 22 -11.65 -4.66 -0.64
N ALA A 23 -11.46 -3.85 0.41
CA ALA A 23 -10.14 -3.61 0.94
C ALA A 23 -9.62 -4.97 1.41
N GLN A 24 -8.91 -5.68 0.52
CA GLN A 24 -8.33 -6.97 0.83
C GLN A 24 -7.44 -6.75 2.05
N ASN A 25 -7.68 -7.49 3.14
CA ASN A 25 -6.73 -7.55 4.25
C ASN A 25 -5.41 -8.08 3.68
N TYR A 26 -4.53 -7.15 3.32
CA TYR A 26 -3.26 -7.46 2.69
C TYR A 26 -2.29 -7.83 3.81
N LYS A 27 -1.82 -9.07 3.79
CA LYS A 27 -0.83 -9.54 4.76
C LYS A 27 0.59 -9.13 4.36
N THR A 28 0.81 -8.90 3.07
CA THR A 28 2.10 -8.46 2.54
C THR A 28 1.85 -7.39 1.49
N ALA A 29 2.60 -6.30 1.55
CA ALA A 29 2.67 -5.28 0.52
C ALA A 29 4.10 -5.25 -0.05
N PHE A 30 4.20 -5.17 -1.37
CA PHE A 30 5.46 -4.96 -2.07
C PHE A 30 5.36 -3.65 -2.83
N GLY A 31 6.39 -2.83 -2.73
CA GLY A 31 6.38 -1.48 -3.28
C GLY A 31 7.76 -1.02 -3.71
N ALA A 32 7.80 0.23 -4.18
CA ALA A 32 9.03 0.92 -4.51
C ALA A 32 9.06 2.25 -3.75
N ARG A 33 10.23 2.58 -3.21
CA ARG A 33 10.53 3.88 -2.62
C ARG A 33 11.22 4.73 -3.67
N LEU A 34 10.66 5.90 -3.95
CA LEU A 34 11.25 6.89 -4.84
C LEU A 34 11.77 8.07 -4.02
N GLY A 35 12.92 8.63 -4.39
CA GLY A 35 13.58 9.72 -3.68
C GLY A 35 15.10 9.60 -3.72
N TYR A 36 15.77 10.23 -2.77
CA TYR A 36 17.24 10.16 -2.62
C TYR A 36 17.72 8.72 -2.41
N ASP A 37 17.02 7.97 -1.54
CA ASP A 37 17.23 6.54 -1.31
C ASP A 37 16.19 5.72 -2.07
N SER A 38 16.33 5.67 -3.40
CA SER A 38 15.45 4.85 -4.24
C SER A 38 15.68 3.36 -4.00
N GLY A 39 14.60 2.59 -3.90
CA GLY A 39 14.70 1.18 -3.55
C GLY A 39 13.38 0.43 -3.66
N ILE A 40 13.41 -0.84 -3.31
CA ILE A 40 12.21 -1.68 -3.17
C ILE A 40 11.84 -1.81 -1.70
N THR A 41 10.54 -1.88 -1.42
CA THR A 41 10.01 -2.06 -0.07
C THR A 41 9.17 -3.32 0.00
N LEU A 42 9.30 -4.04 1.11
CA LEU A 42 8.50 -5.22 1.41
C LEU A 42 7.97 -5.09 2.84
N LYS A 43 6.67 -4.91 2.97
CA LYS A 43 5.98 -4.78 4.26
C LYS A 43 5.13 -6.01 4.53
N HIS A 44 5.26 -6.61 5.71
CA HIS A 44 4.51 -7.79 6.12
C HIS A 44 3.78 -7.54 7.44
N PHE A 45 2.46 -7.70 7.42
CA PHE A 45 1.57 -7.56 8.57
C PHE A 45 1.44 -8.92 9.26
N PHE A 46 2.05 -9.05 10.43
CA PHE A 46 1.89 -10.22 11.28
C PHE A 46 0.76 -10.04 12.31
N ALA A 47 0.36 -8.79 12.57
CA ALA A 47 -0.81 -8.45 13.37
C ALA A 47 -1.58 -7.28 12.71
N PRO A 48 -2.88 -7.07 13.03
CA PRO A 48 -3.65 -5.96 12.46
C PRO A 48 -3.00 -4.59 12.68
N ALA A 49 -2.40 -4.43 13.86
CA ALA A 49 -1.77 -3.19 14.30
C ALA A 49 -0.24 -3.16 14.10
N SER A 50 0.38 -4.23 13.60
CA SER A 50 1.84 -4.33 13.60
C SER A 50 2.38 -5.01 12.35
N ALA A 51 3.38 -4.37 11.76
CA ALA A 51 4.00 -4.74 10.51
C ALA A 51 5.52 -4.66 10.63
N PHE A 52 6.19 -5.49 9.84
CA PHE A 52 7.62 -5.36 9.59
C PHE A 52 7.82 -4.86 8.17
N GLU A 53 8.61 -3.82 7.98
CA GLU A 53 8.99 -3.30 6.66
C GLU A 53 10.49 -3.45 6.43
N GLY A 54 10.85 -4.13 5.36
CA GLY A 54 12.19 -4.17 4.82
C GLY A 54 12.31 -3.24 3.62
N ILE A 55 13.32 -2.38 3.60
CA ILE A 55 13.63 -1.50 2.48
C ILE A 55 15.03 -1.85 1.98
N LEU A 56 15.13 -2.18 0.71
CA LEU A 56 16.39 -2.41 0.02
C LEU A 56 16.60 -1.30 -1.00
N SER A 57 17.54 -0.41 -0.71
CA SER A 57 17.95 0.67 -1.60
C SER A 57 19.33 0.34 -2.16
N ALA A 58 19.38 0.13 -3.47
CA ALA A 58 20.61 -0.22 -4.18
C ALA A 58 20.79 0.71 -5.38
N SER A 59 21.94 1.36 -5.43
CA SER A 59 22.36 2.25 -6.50
C SER A 59 23.81 1.92 -6.87
N PRO A 60 24.32 2.29 -8.06
CA PRO A 60 25.69 1.96 -8.43
C PRO A 60 26.75 2.49 -7.45
N ARG A 61 26.43 3.48 -6.60
CA ARG A 61 27.35 4.09 -5.63
C ARG A 61 27.08 3.75 -4.17
N TYR A 62 25.88 3.29 -3.84
CA TYR A 62 25.47 3.05 -2.46
C TYR A 62 24.56 1.85 -2.34
N PHE A 63 24.64 1.19 -1.18
CA PHE A 63 23.79 0.08 -0.83
C PHE A 63 23.34 0.25 0.61
N GLN A 64 22.03 0.22 0.81
CA GLN A 64 21.41 0.37 2.11
C GLN A 64 20.28 -0.64 2.28
N LEU A 65 20.35 -1.38 3.36
CA LEU A 65 19.31 -2.27 3.83
C LEU A 65 18.71 -1.70 5.11
N THR A 66 17.42 -1.42 5.12
CA THR A 66 16.71 -0.88 6.29
C THR A 66 15.66 -1.89 6.75
N GLY A 67 15.59 -2.13 8.05
CA GLY A 67 14.53 -2.90 8.69
C GLY A 67 13.77 -2.03 9.68
N LEU A 68 12.44 -2.01 9.56
CA LEU A 68 11.53 -1.19 10.36
C LEU A 68 10.48 -2.08 11.02
N TYR A 69 10.26 -1.88 12.30
CA TYR A 69 9.08 -2.35 13.01
C TYR A 69 8.08 -1.20 13.05
N GLU A 70 6.89 -1.40 12.49
CA GLU A 70 5.87 -0.37 12.37
C GLU A 70 4.60 -0.78 13.10
N TYR A 71 4.07 0.15 13.88
CA TYR A 71 2.77 0.08 14.50
C TYR A 71 1.81 0.99 13.74
N GLN A 72 0.65 0.46 13.32
CA GLN A 72 -0.36 1.20 12.57
C GLN A 72 -1.72 1.14 13.25
N GLN A 73 -2.48 2.22 13.18
CA GLN A 73 -3.86 2.27 13.65
C GLN A 73 -4.71 3.18 12.77
N PRO A 74 -6.03 2.95 12.69
CA PRO A 74 -6.96 3.87 12.05
C PRO A 74 -6.92 5.25 12.71
N LEU A 75 -6.94 6.31 11.90
CA LEU A 75 -7.04 7.68 12.40
C LEU A 75 -8.50 8.00 12.78
N PRO A 76 -8.77 8.40 14.04
CA PRO A 76 -10.12 8.80 14.44
C PRO A 76 -10.62 9.98 13.60
N GLY A 77 -11.80 9.82 12.99
CA GLY A 77 -12.43 10.87 12.17
C GLY A 77 -12.03 10.88 10.69
N ALA A 78 -11.15 9.99 10.23
CA ALA A 78 -10.80 9.84 8.82
C ALA A 78 -10.90 8.37 8.36
N PRO A 79 -12.09 7.90 7.95
CA PRO A 79 -12.28 6.54 7.48
C PRO A 79 -11.36 6.20 6.30
N GLY A 80 -10.60 5.11 6.42
CA GLY A 80 -9.67 4.65 5.38
C GLY A 80 -8.27 5.28 5.42
N LEU A 81 -8.01 6.16 6.41
CA LEU A 81 -6.67 6.68 6.67
C LEU A 81 -6.11 6.04 7.95
N ASP A 82 -5.04 5.28 7.80
CA ASP A 82 -4.30 4.73 8.92
C ASP A 82 -3.03 5.56 9.15
N TRP A 83 -2.75 5.88 10.41
CA TRP A 83 -1.46 6.43 10.80
C TRP A 83 -0.53 5.29 11.19
N TYR A 84 0.77 5.49 11.00
CA TYR A 84 1.77 4.52 11.41
C TYR A 84 2.96 5.22 12.06
N VAL A 85 3.57 4.54 13.03
CA VAL A 85 4.81 4.95 13.70
C VAL A 85 5.68 3.74 13.83
N GLY A 86 6.98 3.90 13.60
CA GLY A 86 7.90 2.77 13.65
C GLY A 86 9.28 3.16 14.12
N LEU A 87 10.03 2.15 14.52
CA LEU A 87 11.46 2.25 14.79
C LEU A 87 12.19 1.21 13.96
N GLY A 88 13.43 1.52 13.60
CA GLY A 88 14.22 0.59 12.82
C GLY A 88 15.68 0.98 12.77
N ALA A 89 16.44 0.18 12.04
CA ALA A 89 17.84 0.39 11.80
C ALA A 89 18.12 0.22 10.31
N HIS A 90 19.14 0.91 9.83
CA HIS A 90 19.69 0.72 8.50
C HIS A 90 21.14 0.24 8.59
N LEU A 91 21.51 -0.61 7.65
CA LEU A 91 22.85 -1.13 7.45
C LEU A 91 23.25 -0.79 6.03
N GLY A 92 24.30 0.02 5.89
CA GLY A 92 24.74 0.50 4.59
C GLY A 92 25.46 1.83 4.69
N ASN A 93 26.00 2.26 3.56
CA ASN A 93 26.60 3.57 3.40
C ASN A 93 25.94 4.25 2.21
N VAL A 94 25.60 5.54 2.37
CA VAL A 94 25.09 6.45 1.34
C VAL A 94 26.27 7.17 0.68
#